data_AF-B8G2H7-F1
#
_entry.id   AF-B8G2H7-F1
#
_cell.length_a   1.000
_cell.length_b   1.000
_cell.length_c   1.000
_cell.angle_alpha   90.00
_cell.angle_beta   90.00
_cell.angle_gamma   90.00
#
_symmetry.space_group_name_H-M   'P 1'
#
loop_
_entity.id
_entity.type
_entity.pdbx_description
1 polymer ?
#
loop_
_entity_poly.entity_id
_entity_poly.type
_entity_poly.pdbx_seq_one_letter_code
_entity_poly.pdbx_strand_id
1 'polypeptide(L)'
;MWNSLKKILFSESILNDSVFECRLCQTTFNIKERPSEEYQLCRACFKKANDHVESMIESFEMLKEKANKAGQAGNSYVQMHYLKEILARLTEYKESYYNKGVNFIAEDINQLIEAARKVRAEAAKEARESRRRRVKMDVSEMEAQTGEQWKELRAAQTSALKSILNLYDTIDSKGYGLKDGRSLANEVLQTAVHFLAYIAIADGDLTELESQVIKDYLSVGRAYAIDTEASKKYIIENPQFAEEIPSFMDITKKFDEALIEAGERSEGTYDTMTGIVTLFGYLGRHFLYESCNDIDINKSTALYEYLLHLNEYLEDNGCETEYLGEFQEIDSEGVAVTGSSERTGSDKSLEQLLQELNELIGLARVKKDLNSLVNLIKVQKIREERGFSQPAMSLHLVFSGNPGTGKTTVARLLAEIYKALGLVSKGQLIETDRSGLVAGYVGQTALKTQEVISKAKGGILFIDEAYSLTENRGEADFGTEAIDTLVKAMEDNRADLVIIVAGYPEPMERFLDSNPGLRSRFNKFISFDDYSAEELLLILKSMCKKTNLSLSSQAEAYAYSFFQKRCDSDTFANARDVRNFFEKALVNQADRLAHIEDLSDEMLFAIEYDDIKDMTC
;
A
#
# COMPACT_ATOMS: atom_id res chain seq x y z
N MET A 1 21.42 -13.29 31.16
CA MET A 1 21.68 -13.93 29.86
C MET A 1 22.92 -13.38 29.17
N TRP A 2 23.03 -12.10 28.79
CA TRP A 2 24.25 -11.56 28.17
C TRP A 2 25.50 -11.69 29.06
N ASN A 3 25.36 -11.35 30.34
CA ASN A 3 26.38 -11.64 31.35
C ASN A 3 26.62 -13.14 31.59
N SER A 4 25.65 -14.00 31.24
CA SER A 4 25.77 -15.46 31.31
C SER A 4 26.55 -16.00 30.10
N LEU A 5 26.22 -15.57 28.87
CA LEU A 5 27.00 -15.79 27.65
C LEU A 5 28.43 -15.27 27.80
N LYS A 6 28.60 -14.08 28.39
CA LYS A 6 29.91 -13.53 28.77
C LYS A 6 30.58 -14.39 29.84
N LYS A 7 29.87 -14.92 30.84
CA LYS A 7 30.47 -15.87 31.80
C LYS A 7 30.75 -17.26 31.22
N ILE A 8 30.05 -17.69 30.18
CA ILE A 8 30.18 -19.04 29.62
C ILE A 8 31.25 -19.06 28.51
N LEU A 9 31.35 -17.99 27.71
CA LEU A 9 32.42 -17.76 26.73
C LEU A 9 33.71 -17.26 27.40
N PHE A 10 33.60 -16.52 28.51
CA PHE A 10 34.71 -15.87 29.21
C PHE A 10 34.85 -16.31 30.68
N SER A 11 34.53 -17.57 31.04
CA SER A 11 34.56 -17.99 32.45
C SER A 11 35.89 -17.64 33.11
N GLU A 12 35.87 -16.71 34.08
CA GLU A 12 36.98 -16.42 34.99
C GLU A 12 37.34 -17.63 35.89
N SER A 13 36.62 -18.74 35.78
CA SER A 13 36.97 -19.99 36.44
C SER A 13 38.02 -20.77 35.64
N ILE A 14 39.27 -20.56 36.05
CA ILE A 14 40.42 -21.48 35.99
C ILE A 14 41.25 -21.41 34.68
N LEU A 15 41.96 -20.30 34.51
CA LEU A 15 43.42 -20.41 34.33
C LEU A 15 43.99 -20.77 35.71
N ASN A 16 43.96 -22.04 36.09
CA ASN A 16 45.13 -22.54 36.80
C ASN A 16 46.20 -22.60 35.71
N ASP A 17 47.38 -22.01 35.96
CA ASP A 17 48.50 -21.78 35.01
C ASP A 17 49.07 -23.04 34.29
N SER A 18 48.31 -24.12 34.22
CA SER A 18 48.68 -25.43 33.69
C SER A 18 47.74 -25.95 32.60
N VAL A 19 46.47 -25.51 32.50
CA VAL A 19 45.49 -26.16 31.58
C VAL A 19 44.51 -25.14 30.97
N PHE A 20 44.25 -25.24 29.66
CA PHE A 20 43.25 -24.50 28.89
C PHE A 20 42.22 -25.46 28.30
N GLU A 21 40.94 -25.30 28.61
CA GLU A 21 39.86 -26.15 28.08
C GLU A 21 39.04 -25.36 27.04
N CYS A 22 39.11 -25.79 25.78
CA CYS A 22 38.36 -25.15 24.70
C CYS A 22 36.96 -25.76 24.59
N ARG A 23 35.93 -24.98 24.94
CA ARG A 23 34.53 -25.42 24.85
C ARG A 23 33.97 -25.47 23.43
N LEU A 24 34.66 -24.88 22.44
CA LEU A 24 34.28 -24.93 21.02
C LEU A 24 34.68 -26.25 20.34
N CYS A 25 35.81 -26.83 20.72
CA CYS A 25 36.28 -28.13 20.19
C CYS A 25 36.35 -29.24 21.26
N GLN A 26 35.85 -28.96 22.48
CA GLN A 26 35.82 -29.87 23.63
C GLN A 26 37.17 -30.50 23.96
N THR A 27 38.26 -29.75 23.80
CA THR A 27 39.64 -30.25 23.96
C THR A 27 40.35 -29.54 25.10
N THR A 28 41.10 -30.30 25.89
CA THR A 28 41.87 -29.81 27.05
C THR A 28 43.36 -29.77 26.70
N PHE A 29 43.96 -28.59 26.77
CA PHE A 29 45.36 -28.33 26.44
C PHE A 29 46.18 -28.09 27.71
N ASN A 30 47.32 -28.77 27.86
CA ASN A 30 48.25 -28.49 28.95
C ASN A 30 49.18 -27.33 28.55
N ILE A 31 49.16 -26.23 29.31
CA ILE A 31 49.88 -24.98 29.02
C ILE A 31 51.38 -25.10 29.40
N LYS A 32 51.75 -26.03 30.29
CA LYS A 32 53.12 -26.16 30.83
C LYS A 32 54.07 -26.99 29.96
N GLU A 33 53.57 -27.86 29.10
CA GLU A 33 54.36 -28.57 28.10
C GLU A 33 54.20 -27.80 26.78
N ARG A 34 55.32 -27.36 26.17
CA ARG A 34 55.42 -26.49 24.97
C ARG A 34 54.15 -26.41 24.10
N PRO A 35 53.71 -25.21 23.66
CA PRO A 35 52.46 -25.06 22.93
C PRO A 35 52.55 -25.86 21.63
N SER A 36 51.80 -26.96 21.54
CA SER A 36 51.65 -27.68 20.28
C SER A 36 51.07 -26.74 19.23
N GLU A 37 51.36 -26.97 17.96
CA GLU A 37 50.79 -26.19 16.84
C GLU A 37 49.25 -26.15 16.93
N GLU A 38 48.65 -27.24 17.42
CA GLU A 38 47.23 -27.38 17.74
C GLU A 38 46.74 -26.40 18.82
N TYR A 39 47.52 -26.12 19.87
CA TYR A 39 47.17 -25.11 20.87
C TYR A 39 47.16 -23.69 20.27
N GLN A 40 48.14 -23.36 19.41
CA GLN A 40 48.18 -22.05 18.76
C GLN A 40 47.03 -21.86 17.77
N LEU A 41 46.71 -22.89 16.98
CA LEU A 41 45.55 -22.92 16.09
C LEU A 41 44.24 -22.77 16.86
N CYS A 42 44.08 -23.53 17.95
CA CYS A 42 42.89 -23.46 18.79
C CYS A 42 42.73 -22.07 19.43
N ARG A 43 43.82 -21.49 19.96
CA ARG A 43 43.82 -20.14 20.53
C ARG A 43 43.54 -19.05 19.49
N ALA A 44 44.05 -19.18 18.27
CA ALA A 44 43.78 -18.26 17.18
C ALA A 44 42.31 -18.35 16.70
N CYS A 45 41.75 -19.55 16.61
CA CYS A 45 40.32 -19.76 16.33
C CYS A 45 39.45 -19.18 17.45
N PHE A 46 39.83 -19.38 18.71
CA PHE A 46 39.13 -18.79 19.86
C PHE A 46 39.15 -17.27 19.81
N LYS A 47 40.31 -16.66 19.50
CA LYS A 47 40.42 -15.20 19.34
C LYS A 47 39.57 -14.67 18.18
N LYS A 48 39.57 -15.32 17.02
CA LYS A 48 38.71 -14.92 15.88
C LYS A 48 37.22 -15.03 16.20
N ALA A 49 36.84 -16.08 16.93
CA ALA A 49 35.47 -16.22 17.42
C ALA A 49 35.14 -15.10 18.43
N ASN A 50 36.09 -14.72 19.29
CA ASN A 50 35.93 -13.60 20.23
C ASN A 50 35.69 -12.27 19.51
N ASP A 51 36.55 -11.92 18.56
CA ASP A 51 36.46 -10.64 17.83
C ASP A 51 35.15 -10.55 17.01
N HIS A 52 34.71 -11.68 16.43
CA HIS A 52 33.42 -11.76 15.72
C HIS A 52 32.23 -11.60 16.67
N VAL A 53 32.27 -12.26 17.84
CA VAL A 53 31.22 -12.12 18.87
C VAL A 53 31.17 -10.68 19.36
N GLU A 54 32.29 -10.03 19.66
CA GLU A 54 32.38 -8.62 20.10
C GLU A 54 31.80 -7.65 19.06
N SER A 55 32.16 -7.76 17.78
CA SER A 55 31.59 -6.93 16.72
C SER A 55 30.07 -7.13 16.58
N MET A 56 29.60 -8.35 16.76
CA MET A 56 28.17 -8.68 16.79
C MET A 56 27.47 -8.05 18.00
N ILE A 57 28.12 -8.01 19.18
CA ILE A 57 27.59 -7.33 20.39
C ILE A 57 27.27 -5.88 20.08
N GLU A 58 28.24 -5.17 19.51
CA GLU A 58 28.10 -3.74 19.17
C GLU A 58 26.96 -3.51 18.19
N SER A 59 26.81 -4.39 17.20
CA SER A 59 25.72 -4.30 16.23
C SER A 59 24.34 -4.53 16.85
N PHE A 60 24.20 -5.47 17.79
CA PHE A 60 22.92 -5.72 18.47
C PHE A 60 22.58 -4.63 19.48
N GLU A 61 23.57 -4.08 20.19
CA GLU A 61 23.35 -2.95 21.11
C GLU A 61 22.82 -1.73 20.35
N MET A 62 23.38 -1.45 19.16
CA MET A 62 22.90 -0.39 18.28
C MET A 62 21.45 -0.63 17.82
N LEU A 63 21.11 -1.84 17.37
CA LEU A 63 19.75 -2.18 16.93
C LEU A 63 18.74 -2.11 18.08
N LYS A 64 19.14 -2.58 19.26
CA LYS A 64 18.33 -2.51 20.48
C LYS A 64 18.07 -1.06 20.90
N GLU A 65 19.08 -0.20 20.84
CA GLU A 65 18.93 1.23 21.15
C GLU A 65 17.98 1.91 20.17
N LYS A 66 18.08 1.59 18.87
CA LYS A 66 17.17 2.08 17.83
C LYS A 66 15.73 1.58 18.04
N ALA A 67 15.55 0.31 18.37
CA ALA A 67 14.23 -0.26 18.69
C ALA A 67 13.61 0.40 19.93
N ASN A 68 14.40 0.63 20.99
CA ASN A 68 13.94 1.29 22.20
C ASN A 68 13.56 2.76 21.95
N LYS A 69 14.37 3.50 21.19
CA LYS A 69 14.05 4.89 20.81
C LYS A 69 12.77 4.96 19.97
N ALA A 70 12.59 4.02 19.03
CA ALA A 70 11.37 3.93 18.23
C ALA A 70 10.13 3.64 19.09
N GLY A 71 10.23 2.70 20.04
CA GLY A 71 9.14 2.41 20.97
C GLY A 71 8.83 3.57 21.92
N GLN A 72 9.84 4.25 22.46
CA GLN A 72 9.67 5.44 23.31
C GLN A 72 9.04 6.62 22.56
N ALA A 73 9.28 6.71 21.25
CA ALA A 73 8.67 7.70 20.36
C ALA A 73 7.28 7.29 19.86
N GLY A 74 6.72 6.16 20.29
CA GLY A 74 5.43 5.65 19.83
C GLY A 74 5.42 5.22 18.35
N ASN A 75 6.60 5.00 17.76
CA ASN A 75 6.74 4.56 16.37
C ASN A 75 6.87 3.03 16.32
N SER A 76 5.75 2.36 16.59
CA SER A 76 5.67 0.90 16.70
C SER A 76 6.06 0.18 15.40
N TYR A 77 5.90 0.81 14.23
CA TYR A 77 6.32 0.25 12.93
C TYR A 77 7.85 0.20 12.78
N VAL A 78 8.51 1.32 13.09
CA VAL A 78 9.98 1.39 13.08
C VAL A 78 10.57 0.47 14.17
N GLN A 79 9.89 0.35 15.31
CA GLN A 79 10.25 -0.61 16.36
C GLN A 79 10.13 -2.06 15.88
N MET A 80 9.04 -2.43 15.18
CA MET A 80 8.87 -3.75 14.57
C MET A 80 9.95 -4.07 13.54
N HIS A 81 10.33 -3.10 12.70
CA HIS A 81 11.39 -3.28 11.70
C HIS A 81 12.73 -3.65 12.38
N TYR A 82 13.14 -2.92 13.42
CA TYR A 82 14.37 -3.23 14.16
C TYR A 82 14.27 -4.55 14.93
N LEU A 83 13.10 -4.90 15.47
CA LEU A 83 12.89 -6.20 16.12
C LEU A 83 12.92 -7.37 15.14
N LYS A 84 12.41 -7.20 13.91
CA LYS A 84 12.51 -8.18 12.81
C LYS A 84 13.98 -8.41 12.41
N GLU A 85 14.75 -7.34 12.28
CA GLU A 85 16.19 -7.42 12.00
C GLU A 85 16.96 -8.12 13.12
N ILE A 86 16.62 -7.83 14.39
CA ILE A 86 17.19 -8.54 15.55
C ILE A 86 16.86 -10.03 15.50
N LEU A 87 15.61 -10.40 15.19
CA LEU A 87 15.18 -11.80 15.08
C LEU A 87 15.86 -12.54 13.92
N ALA A 88 15.97 -11.90 12.75
CA ALA A 88 16.63 -12.47 11.58
C ALA A 88 18.10 -12.81 11.89
N ARG A 89 18.81 -11.86 12.50
CA ARG A 89 20.21 -12.06 12.91
C ARG A 89 20.34 -13.13 13.99
N LEU A 90 19.51 -13.09 15.04
CA LEU A 90 19.53 -14.13 16.08
C LEU A 90 19.27 -15.53 15.50
N THR A 91 18.44 -15.64 14.46
CA THR A 91 18.15 -16.90 13.77
C THR A 91 19.34 -17.35 12.91
N GLU A 92 19.94 -16.45 12.14
CA GLU A 92 21.17 -16.72 11.37
C GLU A 92 22.33 -17.18 12.29
N TYR A 93 22.46 -16.54 13.46
CA TYR A 93 23.46 -16.93 14.45
C TYR A 93 23.15 -18.28 15.08
N LYS A 94 21.88 -18.57 15.41
CA LYS A 94 21.48 -19.89 15.88
C LYS A 94 21.93 -20.96 14.89
N GLU A 95 21.67 -20.78 13.60
CA GLU A 95 22.05 -21.72 12.55
C GLU A 95 23.58 -21.86 12.42
N SER A 96 24.33 -20.75 12.47
CA SER A 96 25.80 -20.77 12.36
C SER A 96 26.49 -21.49 13.53
N TYR A 97 25.96 -21.39 14.75
CA TYR A 97 26.54 -22.03 15.94
C TYR A 97 25.98 -23.44 16.21
N TYR A 98 24.73 -23.71 15.82
CA TYR A 98 24.13 -25.05 15.86
C TYR A 98 24.88 -26.00 14.92
N ASN A 99 25.21 -25.56 13.70
CA ASN A 99 26.03 -26.31 12.74
C ASN A 99 27.48 -26.57 13.21
N LYS A 100 27.92 -25.88 14.29
CA LYS A 100 29.23 -26.07 14.93
C LYS A 100 29.16 -26.90 16.22
N GLY A 101 28.00 -27.48 16.56
CA GLY A 101 27.84 -28.43 17.67
C GLY A 101 27.78 -27.80 19.07
N VAL A 102 27.54 -26.48 19.17
CA VAL A 102 27.56 -25.76 20.45
C VAL A 102 26.15 -25.64 21.04
N ASN A 103 25.62 -26.77 21.51
CA ASN A 103 24.21 -26.91 21.94
C ASN A 103 23.77 -25.96 23.07
N PHE A 104 24.68 -25.56 23.97
CA PHE A 104 24.32 -24.68 25.09
C PHE A 104 24.03 -23.23 24.63
N ILE A 105 24.68 -22.75 23.56
CA ILE A 105 24.45 -21.40 23.01
C ILE A 105 23.08 -21.34 22.33
N ALA A 106 22.66 -22.43 21.71
CA ALA A 106 21.38 -22.52 21.01
C ALA A 106 20.18 -22.34 21.95
N GLU A 107 20.25 -22.87 23.18
CA GLU A 107 19.17 -22.76 24.16
C GLU A 107 18.99 -21.32 24.68
N ASP A 108 20.09 -20.63 24.98
CA ASP A 108 20.10 -19.21 25.35
C ASP A 108 19.61 -18.33 24.19
N ILE A 109 20.05 -18.58 22.95
CA ILE A 109 19.58 -17.86 21.76
C ILE A 109 18.07 -18.08 21.54
N ASN A 110 17.57 -19.30 21.77
CA ASN A 110 16.13 -19.57 21.67
C ASN A 110 15.32 -18.76 22.70
N GLN A 111 15.81 -18.59 23.92
CA GLN A 111 15.15 -17.74 24.92
C GLN A 111 15.11 -16.26 24.49
N LEU A 112 16.17 -15.78 23.82
CA LEU A 112 16.19 -14.41 23.26
C LEU A 112 15.24 -14.25 22.08
N ILE A 113 15.20 -15.23 21.18
CA ILE A 113 14.24 -15.24 20.07
C ILE A 113 12.82 -15.17 20.63
N GLU A 114 12.52 -15.96 21.65
CA GLU A 114 11.19 -15.97 22.27
C GLU A 114 10.85 -14.66 22.99
N ALA A 115 11.81 -14.06 23.70
CA ALA A 115 11.63 -12.76 24.31
C ALA A 115 11.46 -11.63 23.27
N ALA A 116 12.25 -11.64 22.20
CA ALA A 116 12.15 -10.68 21.10
C ALA A 116 10.83 -10.84 20.33
N ARG A 117 10.33 -12.07 20.17
CA ARG A 117 9.00 -12.35 19.62
C ARG A 117 7.90 -11.76 20.48
N LYS A 118 7.98 -11.87 21.81
CA LYS A 118 6.99 -11.26 22.73
C LYS A 118 6.96 -9.74 22.61
N VAL A 119 8.12 -9.08 22.62
CA VAL A 119 8.21 -7.62 22.47
C VAL A 119 7.75 -7.18 21.07
N ARG A 120 8.09 -7.95 20.03
CA ARG A 120 7.58 -7.72 18.67
C ARG A 120 6.06 -7.88 18.60
N ALA A 121 5.49 -8.85 19.32
CA ALA A 121 4.05 -9.07 19.38
C ALA A 121 3.32 -7.91 20.09
N GLU A 122 3.90 -7.35 21.16
CA GLU A 122 3.38 -6.15 21.84
C GLU A 122 3.50 -4.90 20.94
N ALA A 123 4.64 -4.69 20.30
CA ALA A 123 4.82 -3.59 19.35
C ALA A 123 3.88 -3.74 18.14
N ALA A 124 3.67 -4.96 17.66
CA ALA A 124 2.70 -5.24 16.61
C ALA A 124 1.27 -4.98 17.08
N LYS A 125 0.92 -5.31 18.32
CA LYS A 125 -0.37 -4.97 18.91
C LYS A 125 -0.59 -3.45 18.96
N GLU A 126 0.40 -2.68 19.38
CA GLU A 126 0.32 -1.21 19.44
C GLU A 126 0.29 -0.57 18.03
N ALA A 127 1.04 -1.12 17.07
CA ALA A 127 0.97 -0.74 15.66
C ALA A 127 -0.41 -1.02 15.08
N ARG A 128 -0.98 -2.21 15.36
CA ARG A 128 -2.34 -2.60 14.99
C ARG A 128 -3.36 -1.65 15.62
N GLU A 129 -3.31 -1.38 16.92
CA GLU A 129 -4.21 -0.43 17.59
C GLU A 129 -4.09 1.01 17.04
N SER A 130 -2.90 1.41 16.61
CA SER A 130 -2.65 2.70 15.95
C SER A 130 -3.13 2.73 14.49
N ARG A 131 -3.18 1.57 13.83
CA ARG A 131 -3.74 1.35 12.48
C ARG A 131 -5.26 1.26 12.51
N ARG A 132 -5.84 0.62 13.54
CA ARG A 132 -7.29 0.59 13.86
C ARG A 132 -7.90 1.99 13.96
N ARG A 133 -7.15 2.97 14.46
CA ARG A 133 -7.59 4.37 14.56
C ARG A 133 -7.60 5.13 13.22
N ARG A 134 -7.08 4.55 12.12
CA ARG A 134 -6.71 5.31 10.90
C ARG A 134 -7.32 4.83 9.57
N VAL A 135 -8.02 3.71 9.48
CA VAL A 135 -8.30 3.09 8.15
C VAL A 135 -9.79 2.87 7.88
N LYS A 136 -10.22 3.20 6.64
CA LYS A 136 -11.43 2.72 5.95
C LYS A 136 -11.00 1.77 4.82
N MET A 137 -11.83 0.82 4.40
CA MET A 137 -11.60 0.06 3.15
C MET A 137 -12.16 0.81 1.94
N ASP A 138 -11.45 0.79 0.80
CA ASP A 138 -11.96 1.27 -0.49
C ASP A 138 -12.79 0.17 -1.17
N VAL A 139 -14.11 0.34 -1.24
CA VAL A 139 -15.05 -0.59 -1.90
C VAL A 139 -15.43 -0.16 -3.32
N SER A 140 -14.84 0.93 -3.83
CA SER A 140 -15.24 1.53 -5.11
C SER A 140 -14.98 0.62 -6.34
N GLU A 141 -13.97 -0.25 -6.27
CA GLU A 141 -13.69 -1.24 -7.32
C GLU A 141 -14.75 -2.35 -7.40
N MET A 142 -15.39 -2.64 -6.25
CA MET A 142 -16.48 -3.61 -6.16
C MET A 142 -17.81 -3.03 -6.64
N GLU A 143 -18.06 -1.74 -6.37
CA GLU A 143 -19.22 -0.99 -6.86
C GLU A 143 -19.23 -0.80 -8.39
N ALA A 144 -18.09 -0.95 -9.06
CA ALA A 144 -17.94 -0.79 -10.51
C ALA A 144 -18.34 -2.04 -11.33
N GLN A 145 -18.55 -3.19 -10.69
CA GLN A 145 -18.83 -4.45 -11.36
C GLN A 145 -20.33 -4.61 -11.69
N THR A 146 -20.64 -5.06 -12.90
CA THR A 146 -22.02 -5.30 -13.33
C THR A 146 -22.62 -6.53 -12.65
N GLY A 147 -23.94 -6.59 -12.52
CA GLY A 147 -24.62 -7.74 -11.93
C GLY A 147 -24.39 -9.09 -12.65
N GLU A 148 -23.87 -9.09 -13.88
CA GLU A 148 -23.49 -10.29 -14.63
C GLU A 148 -22.05 -10.73 -14.30
N GLN A 149 -21.11 -9.78 -14.20
CA GLN A 149 -19.75 -10.04 -13.70
C GLN A 149 -19.78 -10.58 -12.26
N TRP A 150 -20.67 -10.05 -11.42
CA TRP A 150 -20.89 -10.57 -10.07
C TRP A 150 -21.40 -12.01 -10.05
N LYS A 151 -22.26 -12.41 -11.00
CA LYS A 151 -22.73 -13.80 -11.11
C LYS A 151 -21.59 -14.74 -11.50
N GLU A 152 -20.71 -14.31 -12.39
CA GLU A 152 -19.52 -15.09 -12.79
C GLU A 152 -18.52 -15.22 -11.64
N LEU A 153 -18.25 -14.14 -10.92
CA LEU A 153 -17.43 -14.15 -9.70
C LEU A 153 -18.03 -15.05 -8.61
N ARG A 154 -19.35 -14.97 -8.39
CA ARG A 154 -20.05 -15.84 -7.44
C ARG A 154 -19.93 -17.32 -7.84
N ALA A 155 -20.02 -17.62 -9.15
CA ALA A 155 -19.82 -18.98 -9.65
C ALA A 155 -18.37 -19.47 -9.45
N ALA A 156 -17.38 -18.62 -9.72
CA ALA A 156 -15.97 -18.93 -9.50
C ALA A 156 -15.65 -19.14 -8.01
N GLN A 157 -16.19 -18.31 -7.12
CA GLN A 157 -16.05 -18.44 -5.67
C GLN A 157 -16.73 -19.70 -5.14
N THR A 158 -17.94 -20.01 -5.61
CA THR A 158 -18.63 -21.26 -5.28
C THR A 158 -17.81 -22.47 -5.71
N SER A 159 -17.14 -22.38 -6.88
CA SER A 159 -16.23 -23.42 -7.36
C SER A 159 -14.97 -23.53 -6.49
N ALA A 160 -14.37 -22.40 -6.09
CA ALA A 160 -13.19 -22.37 -5.22
C ALA A 160 -13.51 -22.93 -3.83
N LEU A 161 -14.64 -22.54 -3.23
CA LEU A 161 -15.12 -23.07 -1.96
C LEU A 161 -15.34 -24.58 -2.05
N LYS A 162 -15.96 -25.10 -3.12
CA LYS A 162 -16.08 -26.56 -3.34
C LYS A 162 -14.73 -27.26 -3.45
N SER A 163 -13.76 -26.67 -4.14
CA SER A 163 -12.40 -27.22 -4.25
C SER A 163 -11.73 -27.29 -2.89
N ILE A 164 -11.86 -26.25 -2.06
CA ILE A 164 -11.31 -26.20 -0.71
C ILE A 164 -11.99 -27.23 0.20
N LEU A 165 -13.33 -27.34 0.17
CA LEU A 165 -14.04 -28.33 0.99
C LEU A 165 -13.66 -29.76 0.60
N ASN A 166 -13.55 -30.06 -0.70
CA ASN A 166 -13.08 -31.37 -1.17
C ASN A 166 -11.63 -31.67 -0.75
N LEU A 167 -10.76 -30.65 -0.72
CA LEU A 167 -9.41 -30.78 -0.21
C LEU A 167 -9.41 -31.14 1.28
N TYR A 168 -10.32 -30.53 2.05
CA TYR A 168 -10.47 -30.80 3.47
C TYR A 168 -11.05 -32.17 3.79
N ASP A 169 -12.00 -32.64 2.99
CA ASP A 169 -12.44 -34.05 3.02
C ASP A 169 -11.27 -35.01 2.70
N THR A 170 -10.37 -34.60 1.81
CA THR A 170 -9.15 -35.36 1.49
C THR A 170 -8.18 -35.37 2.67
N ILE A 171 -7.97 -34.24 3.35
CA ILE A 171 -7.13 -34.13 4.57
C ILE A 171 -7.69 -35.02 5.69
N ASP A 172 -9.00 -34.98 5.91
CA ASP A 172 -9.70 -35.86 6.86
C ASP A 172 -9.48 -37.34 6.52
N SER A 173 -9.66 -37.72 5.25
CA SER A 173 -9.48 -39.10 4.78
C SER A 173 -8.04 -39.62 4.91
N LYS A 174 -7.06 -38.72 4.85
CA LYS A 174 -5.63 -39.01 5.06
C LYS A 174 -5.24 -39.08 6.55
N GLY A 175 -6.19 -38.91 7.47
CA GLY A 175 -5.97 -39.10 8.91
C GLY A 175 -5.50 -37.85 9.66
N TYR A 176 -5.57 -36.67 9.03
CA TYR A 176 -5.21 -35.39 9.64
C TYR A 176 -6.43 -34.66 10.25
N GLY A 177 -7.59 -35.30 10.35
CA GLY A 177 -8.83 -34.69 10.84
C GLY A 177 -8.85 -34.33 12.33
N LEU A 178 -9.95 -33.71 12.76
CA LEU A 178 -10.14 -33.28 14.14
C LEU A 178 -10.16 -34.48 15.11
N LYS A 179 -9.57 -34.31 16.29
CA LYS A 179 -9.46 -35.36 17.32
C LYS A 179 -10.80 -35.84 17.87
N ASP A 180 -11.84 -35.02 17.75
CA ASP A 180 -13.21 -35.31 18.20
C ASP A 180 -14.06 -35.98 17.10
N GLY A 181 -13.49 -36.24 15.92
CA GLY A 181 -14.16 -36.90 14.81
C GLY A 181 -15.10 -35.99 14.00
N ARG A 182 -15.15 -34.68 14.29
CA ARG A 182 -15.85 -33.73 13.43
C ARG A 182 -15.11 -33.57 12.09
N SER A 183 -15.87 -33.33 11.03
CA SER A 183 -15.29 -33.05 9.70
C SER A 183 -14.62 -31.68 9.69
N LEU A 184 -13.41 -31.61 9.14
CA LEU A 184 -12.64 -30.38 8.98
C LEU A 184 -13.31 -29.44 7.97
N ALA A 185 -13.97 -29.98 6.95
CA ALA A 185 -14.79 -29.19 6.02
C ALA A 185 -15.96 -28.48 6.75
N ASN A 186 -16.56 -29.13 7.75
CA ASN A 186 -17.61 -28.51 8.57
C ASN A 186 -17.05 -27.41 9.46
N GLU A 187 -15.88 -27.62 10.04
CA GLU A 187 -15.21 -26.61 10.89
C GLU A 187 -14.85 -25.36 10.07
N VAL A 188 -14.37 -25.53 8.83
CA VAL A 188 -14.10 -24.41 7.91
C VAL A 188 -15.38 -23.64 7.60
N LEU A 189 -16.47 -24.35 7.25
CA LEU A 189 -17.76 -23.72 6.98
C LEU A 189 -18.31 -22.97 8.20
N GLN A 190 -18.25 -23.59 9.38
CA GLN A 190 -18.72 -22.95 10.61
C GLN A 190 -17.88 -21.71 10.95
N THR A 191 -16.56 -21.77 10.78
CA THR A 191 -15.68 -20.62 10.96
C THR A 191 -15.97 -19.51 9.95
N ALA A 192 -16.30 -19.86 8.70
CA ALA A 192 -16.73 -18.89 7.70
C ALA A 192 -18.05 -18.20 8.08
N VAL A 193 -19.02 -18.92 8.64
CA VAL A 193 -20.27 -18.32 9.16
C VAL A 193 -19.96 -17.38 10.33
N HIS A 194 -19.13 -17.82 11.29
CA HIS A 194 -18.71 -17.01 12.42
C HIS A 194 -17.98 -15.73 11.97
N PHE A 195 -17.10 -15.84 10.99
CA PHE A 195 -16.38 -14.72 10.39
C PHE A 195 -17.31 -13.72 9.71
N LEU A 196 -18.26 -14.16 8.89
CA LEU A 196 -19.22 -13.25 8.26
C LEU A 196 -20.16 -12.61 9.29
N ALA A 197 -20.57 -13.36 10.31
CA ALA A 197 -21.34 -12.81 11.43
C ALA A 197 -20.54 -11.78 12.22
N TYR A 198 -19.23 -12.00 12.43
CA TYR A 198 -18.32 -11.05 13.06
C TYR A 198 -18.22 -9.74 12.27
N ILE A 199 -18.08 -9.83 10.95
CA ILE A 199 -18.10 -8.64 10.08
C ILE A 199 -19.45 -7.94 10.17
N ALA A 200 -20.55 -8.68 10.06
CA ALA A 200 -21.90 -8.13 10.06
C ALA A 200 -22.19 -7.31 11.32
N ILE A 201 -21.86 -7.83 12.50
CA ILE A 201 -22.17 -7.16 13.78
C ILE A 201 -21.22 -6.02 14.13
N ALA A 202 -20.24 -5.70 13.29
CA ALA A 202 -19.26 -4.66 13.57
C ALA A 202 -19.89 -3.26 13.68
N ASP A 203 -21.05 -3.03 13.08
CA ASP A 203 -21.86 -1.82 13.22
C ASP A 203 -22.84 -1.84 14.41
N GLY A 204 -22.90 -2.96 15.14
CA GLY A 204 -23.70 -3.15 16.35
C GLY A 204 -24.97 -3.98 16.19
N ASP A 205 -25.33 -4.46 14.99
CA ASP A 205 -26.45 -5.39 14.82
C ASP A 205 -26.24 -6.39 13.66
N LEU A 206 -27.05 -7.44 13.60
CA LEU A 206 -27.12 -8.36 12.46
C LEU A 206 -28.52 -8.25 11.85
N THR A 207 -28.61 -7.71 10.64
CA THR A 207 -29.88 -7.50 9.93
C THR A 207 -30.42 -8.78 9.29
N GLU A 208 -31.72 -8.77 8.96
CA GLU A 208 -32.35 -9.86 8.20
C GLU A 208 -31.72 -10.03 6.81
N LEU A 209 -31.33 -8.92 6.16
CA LEU A 209 -30.66 -8.94 4.86
C LEU A 209 -29.30 -9.62 4.96
N GLU A 210 -28.46 -9.24 5.93
CA GLU A 210 -27.15 -9.85 6.15
C GLU A 210 -27.25 -11.33 6.49
N SER A 211 -28.21 -11.68 7.34
CA SER A 211 -28.51 -13.07 7.67
C SER A 211 -28.90 -13.87 6.43
N GLN A 212 -29.65 -13.27 5.51
CA GLN A 212 -30.04 -13.89 4.24
C GLN A 212 -28.85 -14.02 3.29
N VAL A 213 -28.01 -13.00 3.16
CA VAL A 213 -26.78 -13.03 2.36
C VAL A 213 -25.83 -14.14 2.85
N ILE A 214 -25.59 -14.25 4.16
CA ILE A 214 -24.75 -15.31 4.75
C ILE A 214 -25.31 -16.70 4.39
N LYS A 215 -26.63 -16.88 4.53
CA LYS A 215 -27.31 -18.15 4.22
C LYS A 215 -27.21 -18.50 2.74
N ASP A 216 -27.49 -17.54 1.85
CA ASP A 216 -27.48 -17.76 0.41
C ASP A 216 -26.07 -18.06 -0.10
N TYR A 217 -25.07 -17.36 0.44
CA TYR A 217 -23.68 -17.49 0.04
C TYR A 217 -23.05 -18.83 0.47
N LEU A 218 -23.37 -19.30 1.67
CA LEU A 218 -22.83 -20.56 2.21
C LEU A 218 -23.75 -21.78 1.97
N SER A 219 -24.83 -21.63 1.19
CA SER A 219 -25.78 -22.70 0.82
C SER A 219 -25.22 -23.83 -0.09
N VAL A 220 -23.89 -23.95 -0.18
CA VAL A 220 -23.13 -24.73 -1.17
C VAL A 220 -23.33 -26.24 -1.08
N GLY A 221 -23.89 -26.75 0.02
CA GLY A 221 -24.39 -28.12 0.10
C GLY A 221 -25.60 -28.17 1.01
N ARG A 222 -26.73 -28.68 0.51
CA ARG A 222 -28.02 -28.91 1.22
C ARG A 222 -27.92 -29.74 2.52
N ALA A 223 -26.72 -30.01 3.02
CA ALA A 223 -26.37 -30.85 4.15
C ALA A 223 -26.13 -30.06 5.47
N TYR A 224 -26.01 -28.73 5.43
CA TYR A 224 -25.69 -27.94 6.63
C TYR A 224 -26.73 -26.87 6.92
N ALA A 225 -27.31 -26.91 8.11
CA ALA A 225 -28.18 -25.87 8.61
C ALA A 225 -27.32 -24.70 9.10
N ILE A 226 -27.34 -23.58 8.38
CA ILE A 226 -26.64 -22.36 8.79
C ILE A 226 -27.51 -21.66 9.85
N ASP A 227 -27.04 -21.66 11.09
CA ASP A 227 -27.67 -20.95 12.20
C ASP A 227 -26.96 -19.60 12.43
N THR A 228 -27.42 -18.58 11.72
CA THR A 228 -26.87 -17.22 11.80
C THR A 228 -27.10 -16.59 13.18
N GLU A 229 -28.21 -16.91 13.85
CA GLU A 229 -28.52 -16.39 15.18
C GLU A 229 -27.64 -17.01 16.27
N ALA A 230 -27.40 -18.32 16.20
CA ALA A 230 -26.43 -18.97 17.07
C ALA A 230 -25.02 -18.41 16.85
N SER A 231 -24.66 -18.12 15.60
CA SER A 231 -23.36 -17.52 15.25
C SER A 231 -23.23 -16.09 15.78
N LYS A 232 -24.26 -15.25 15.63
CA LYS A 232 -24.32 -13.91 16.25
C LYS A 232 -24.08 -13.99 17.75
N LYS A 233 -24.83 -14.88 18.42
CA LYS A 233 -24.69 -15.11 19.86
C LYS A 233 -23.27 -15.54 20.23
N TYR A 234 -22.69 -16.47 19.47
CA TYR A 234 -21.33 -16.95 19.70
C TYR A 234 -20.30 -15.82 19.62
N ILE A 235 -20.36 -14.95 18.61
CA ILE A 235 -19.40 -13.83 18.49
C ILE A 235 -19.58 -12.81 19.61
N ILE A 236 -20.82 -12.50 20.01
CA ILE A 236 -21.08 -11.60 21.15
C ILE A 236 -20.51 -12.17 22.45
N GLU A 237 -20.62 -13.50 22.65
CA GLU A 237 -20.09 -14.20 23.82
C GLU A 237 -18.56 -14.41 23.76
N ASN A 238 -17.95 -14.31 22.58
CA ASN A 238 -16.52 -14.56 22.32
C ASN A 238 -15.90 -13.40 21.50
N PRO A 239 -15.78 -12.18 22.08
CA PRO A 239 -15.29 -11.00 21.37
C PRO A 239 -13.86 -11.13 20.85
N GLN A 240 -13.05 -12.03 21.43
CA GLN A 240 -11.69 -12.33 20.99
C GLN A 240 -11.60 -13.22 19.74
N PHE A 241 -12.72 -13.63 19.15
CA PHE A 241 -12.76 -14.51 17.97
C PHE A 241 -11.82 -14.04 16.83
N ALA A 242 -11.73 -12.73 16.59
CA ALA A 242 -10.89 -12.18 15.53
C ALA A 242 -9.38 -12.21 15.84
N GLU A 243 -9.02 -12.48 17.09
CA GLU A 243 -7.62 -12.59 17.57
C GLU A 243 -7.19 -14.07 17.72
N GLU A 244 -8.09 -15.01 17.43
CA GLU A 244 -7.82 -16.44 17.50
C GLU A 244 -7.52 -16.99 16.10
N ILE A 245 -6.43 -17.77 16.00
CA ILE A 245 -6.13 -18.51 14.78
C ILE A 245 -7.12 -19.68 14.67
N PRO A 246 -7.83 -19.83 13.54
CA PRO A 246 -8.75 -20.93 13.35
C PRO A 246 -8.08 -22.29 13.57
N SER A 247 -8.75 -23.16 14.32
CA SER A 247 -8.23 -24.46 14.78
C SER A 247 -7.70 -25.35 13.65
N PHE A 248 -8.27 -25.23 12.45
CA PHE A 248 -7.89 -26.00 11.28
C PHE A 248 -6.59 -25.51 10.62
N MET A 249 -6.12 -24.28 10.89
CA MET A 249 -4.88 -23.76 10.28
C MET A 249 -3.65 -24.56 10.69
N ASP A 250 -3.57 -24.94 11.97
CA ASP A 250 -2.49 -25.79 12.48
C ASP A 250 -2.55 -27.22 11.91
N ILE A 251 -3.75 -27.70 11.56
CA ILE A 251 -3.95 -29.00 10.92
C ILE A 251 -3.47 -28.94 9.47
N THR A 252 -3.86 -27.89 8.75
CA THR A 252 -3.44 -27.64 7.37
C THR A 252 -1.92 -27.49 7.27
N LYS A 253 -1.31 -26.79 8.23
CA LYS A 253 0.15 -26.67 8.32
C LYS A 253 0.83 -28.05 8.40
N LYS A 254 0.38 -28.91 9.32
CA LYS A 254 0.95 -30.27 9.47
C LYS A 254 0.78 -31.11 8.22
N PHE A 255 -0.33 -30.93 7.53
CA PHE A 255 -0.57 -31.60 6.25
C PHE A 255 0.41 -31.12 5.18
N ASP A 256 0.59 -29.80 5.03
CA ASP A 256 1.55 -29.22 4.08
C ASP A 256 3.00 -29.64 4.40
N GLU A 257 3.39 -29.66 5.68
CA GLU A 257 4.69 -30.20 6.14
C GLU A 257 4.87 -31.66 5.73
N ALA A 258 3.86 -32.51 5.92
CA ALA A 258 3.92 -33.92 5.53
C ALA A 258 4.04 -34.12 4.00
N LEU A 259 3.43 -33.23 3.19
CA LEU A 259 3.60 -33.25 1.73
C LEU A 259 5.02 -32.87 1.31
N ILE A 260 5.64 -31.91 2.01
CA ILE A 260 7.04 -31.52 1.78
C ILE A 260 7.97 -32.67 2.15
N GLU A 261 7.76 -33.31 3.31
CA GLU A 261 8.55 -34.47 3.74
C GLU A 261 8.42 -35.67 2.77
N ALA A 262 7.23 -35.86 2.19
CA ALA A 262 6.98 -36.89 1.19
C ALA A 262 7.57 -36.55 -0.20
N GLY A 263 8.09 -35.33 -0.41
CA GLY A 263 8.59 -34.85 -1.70
C GLY A 263 7.49 -34.60 -2.73
N GLU A 264 6.21 -34.55 -2.30
CA GLU A 264 5.07 -34.21 -3.16
C GLU A 264 4.96 -32.70 -3.37
N ARG A 265 5.69 -31.90 -2.57
CA ARG A 265 5.74 -30.43 -2.64
C ARG A 265 7.14 -29.90 -2.34
N SER A 266 7.48 -28.75 -2.91
CA SER A 266 8.74 -28.05 -2.62
C SER A 266 8.75 -27.40 -1.24
N GLU A 267 9.92 -27.35 -0.63
CA GLU A 267 10.17 -26.66 0.64
C GLU A 267 9.82 -25.17 0.50
N GLY A 268 9.04 -24.63 1.44
CA GLY A 268 8.55 -23.24 1.41
C GLY A 268 7.27 -23.01 0.58
N THR A 269 6.68 -24.04 -0.02
CA THR A 269 5.42 -23.91 -0.80
C THR A 269 4.22 -24.25 0.08
N TYR A 270 3.39 -23.26 0.41
CA TYR A 270 2.25 -23.40 1.34
C TYR A 270 0.90 -23.04 0.69
N ASP A 271 0.59 -23.60 -0.49
CA ASP A 271 -0.61 -23.19 -1.25
C ASP A 271 -1.93 -23.48 -0.52
N THR A 272 -1.96 -24.49 0.37
CA THR A 272 -3.20 -24.84 1.07
C THR A 272 -3.55 -23.79 2.11
N MET A 273 -2.56 -23.34 2.90
CA MET A 273 -2.75 -22.27 3.88
C MET A 273 -3.06 -20.93 3.20
N THR A 274 -2.34 -20.58 2.12
CA THR A 274 -2.58 -19.35 1.34
C THR A 274 -3.96 -19.35 0.68
N GLY A 275 -4.41 -20.49 0.16
CA GLY A 275 -5.73 -20.64 -0.47
C GLY A 275 -6.89 -20.37 0.49
N ILE A 276 -6.74 -20.66 1.79
CA ILE A 276 -7.74 -20.37 2.82
C ILE A 276 -7.83 -18.88 3.08
N VAL A 277 -6.70 -18.21 3.34
CA VAL A 277 -6.71 -16.78 3.63
C VAL A 277 -7.31 -16.01 2.45
N THR A 278 -6.96 -16.45 1.23
CA THR A 278 -7.54 -15.97 -0.02
C THR A 278 -9.06 -16.17 -0.05
N LEU A 279 -9.56 -17.35 0.34
CA LEU A 279 -11.00 -17.63 0.45
C LEU A 279 -11.67 -16.64 1.42
N PHE A 280 -11.18 -16.51 2.65
CA PHE A 280 -11.78 -15.59 3.65
C PHE A 280 -11.79 -14.14 3.14
N GLY A 281 -10.74 -13.71 2.44
CA GLY A 281 -10.71 -12.39 1.79
C GLY A 281 -11.79 -12.21 0.74
N TYR A 282 -12.05 -13.22 -0.08
CA TYR A 282 -13.16 -13.21 -1.04
C TYR A 282 -14.53 -13.22 -0.36
N LEU A 283 -14.73 -14.08 0.65
CA LEU A 283 -16.00 -14.20 1.37
C LEU A 283 -16.39 -12.85 2.00
N GLY A 284 -15.45 -12.22 2.71
CA GLY A 284 -15.71 -10.99 3.45
C GLY A 284 -15.97 -9.79 2.53
N ARG A 285 -15.19 -9.62 1.46
CA ARG A 285 -15.44 -8.57 0.46
C ARG A 285 -16.84 -8.71 -0.13
N HIS A 286 -17.17 -9.90 -0.63
CA HIS A 286 -18.47 -10.14 -1.26
C HIS A 286 -19.63 -9.92 -0.29
N PHE A 287 -19.47 -10.34 0.97
CA PHE A 287 -20.46 -10.07 2.01
C PHE A 287 -20.71 -8.56 2.16
N LEU A 288 -19.66 -7.73 2.26
CA LEU A 288 -19.81 -6.28 2.37
C LEU A 288 -20.57 -5.69 1.19
N TYR A 289 -20.29 -6.15 -0.03
CA TYR A 289 -20.99 -5.66 -1.23
C TYR A 289 -22.48 -6.03 -1.28
N GLU A 290 -22.85 -7.27 -0.92
CA GLU A 290 -24.25 -7.70 -1.00
C GLU A 290 -25.10 -7.24 0.19
N SER A 291 -24.47 -6.98 1.33
CA SER A 291 -25.16 -6.57 2.56
C SER A 291 -25.22 -5.07 2.79
N CYS A 292 -24.27 -4.31 2.27
CA CYS A 292 -24.16 -2.87 2.52
C CYS A 292 -24.66 -2.07 1.30
N ASN A 293 -25.62 -1.17 1.51
CA ASN A 293 -26.08 -0.24 0.47
C ASN A 293 -25.15 0.98 0.30
N ASP A 294 -24.25 1.21 1.26
CA ASP A 294 -23.24 2.28 1.31
C ASP A 294 -21.98 1.77 2.06
N ILE A 295 -20.86 2.49 1.98
CA ILE A 295 -19.57 2.13 2.62
C ILE A 295 -19.70 2.06 4.16
N ASP A 296 -19.83 0.86 4.72
CA ASP A 296 -19.79 0.65 6.17
C ASP A 296 -18.34 0.49 6.66
N ILE A 297 -17.84 1.57 7.26
CA ILE A 297 -16.47 1.66 7.76
C ILE A 297 -16.18 0.58 8.79
N ASN A 298 -17.11 0.31 9.71
CA ASN A 298 -16.87 -0.60 10.83
C ASN A 298 -16.73 -2.05 10.33
N LYS A 299 -17.60 -2.47 9.42
CA LYS A 299 -17.56 -3.80 8.81
C LYS A 299 -16.33 -3.98 7.93
N SER A 300 -15.95 -2.92 7.21
CA SER A 300 -14.75 -2.91 6.39
C SER A 300 -13.46 -3.05 7.20
N THR A 301 -13.41 -2.40 8.36
CA THR A 301 -12.31 -2.51 9.32
C THR A 301 -12.27 -3.91 9.94
N ALA A 302 -13.41 -4.48 10.32
CA ALA A 302 -13.50 -5.85 10.85
C ALA A 302 -12.97 -6.90 9.86
N LEU A 303 -13.33 -6.79 8.58
CA LEU A 303 -12.77 -7.64 7.52
C LEU A 303 -11.25 -7.54 7.45
N TYR A 304 -10.74 -6.31 7.40
CA TYR A 304 -9.30 -6.07 7.28
C TYR A 304 -8.51 -6.64 8.46
N GLU A 305 -8.97 -6.40 9.69
CA GLU A 305 -8.33 -6.87 10.91
C GLU A 305 -8.17 -8.39 10.93
N TYR A 306 -9.23 -9.10 10.56
CA TYR A 306 -9.23 -10.56 10.53
C TYR A 306 -8.24 -11.11 9.48
N LEU A 307 -8.22 -10.52 8.28
CA LEU A 307 -7.31 -10.96 7.20
C LEU A 307 -5.85 -10.65 7.52
N LEU A 308 -5.58 -9.49 8.12
CA LEU A 308 -4.24 -9.13 8.57
C LEU A 308 -3.73 -10.15 9.61
N HIS A 309 -4.58 -10.53 10.56
CA HIS A 309 -4.21 -11.51 11.58
C HIS A 309 -3.86 -12.88 10.97
N LEU A 310 -4.67 -13.37 10.01
CA LEU A 310 -4.38 -14.62 9.32
C LEU A 310 -3.10 -14.53 8.48
N ASN A 311 -2.84 -13.40 7.85
CA ASN A 311 -1.64 -13.19 7.05
C ASN A 311 -0.37 -13.15 7.90
N GLU A 312 -0.41 -12.49 9.05
CA GLU A 312 0.72 -12.52 10.00
C GLU A 312 1.05 -13.94 10.44
N TYR A 313 0.02 -14.78 10.65
CA TYR A 313 0.24 -16.21 10.89
C TYR A 313 0.92 -16.90 9.69
N LEU A 314 0.54 -16.58 8.45
CA LEU A 314 1.23 -17.11 7.27
C LEU A 314 2.72 -16.71 7.23
N GLU A 315 3.02 -15.43 7.47
CA GLU A 315 4.38 -14.89 7.47
C GLU A 315 5.26 -15.49 8.56
N ASP A 316 4.74 -15.60 9.79
CA ASP A 316 5.45 -16.22 10.92
C ASP A 316 5.73 -17.72 10.68
N ASN A 317 5.01 -18.34 9.73
CA ASN A 317 5.21 -19.72 9.27
C ASN A 317 5.94 -19.81 7.92
N GLY A 318 6.58 -18.74 7.45
CA GLY A 318 7.45 -18.76 6.27
C GLY A 318 6.73 -18.85 4.92
N CYS A 319 5.43 -18.53 4.89
CA CYS A 319 4.69 -18.39 3.64
C CYS A 319 4.95 -16.99 3.05
N GLU A 320 5.26 -16.90 1.76
CA GLU A 320 5.26 -15.62 1.05
C GLU A 320 3.82 -15.18 0.74
N THR A 321 3.52 -13.94 1.07
CA THR A 321 2.17 -13.37 1.00
C THR A 321 2.12 -12.26 -0.06
N GLU A 322 2.04 -12.64 -1.34
CA GLU A 322 1.90 -11.67 -2.44
C GLU A 322 0.57 -10.89 -2.40
N TYR A 323 -0.46 -11.45 -1.75
CA TYR A 323 -1.85 -11.03 -1.90
C TYR A 323 -2.27 -9.80 -1.07
N LEU A 324 -1.47 -9.35 -0.09
CA LEU A 324 -1.80 -8.15 0.70
C LEU A 324 -1.35 -6.84 0.04
N GLY A 325 -0.64 -6.88 -1.09
CA GLY A 325 -0.30 -5.67 -1.86
C GLY A 325 -1.54 -4.90 -2.34
N GLU A 326 -2.70 -5.58 -2.46
CA GLU A 326 -4.00 -5.00 -2.81
C GLU A 326 -4.76 -4.38 -1.62
N PHE A 327 -4.28 -4.54 -0.38
CA PHE A 327 -4.93 -4.04 0.84
C PHE A 327 -4.07 -2.94 1.49
N GLN A 328 -3.93 -1.81 0.80
CA GLN A 328 -3.12 -0.68 1.28
C GLN A 328 -3.78 0.06 2.46
N GLU A 329 -2.94 0.53 3.39
CA GLU A 329 -3.30 1.55 4.38
C GLU A 329 -3.82 2.82 3.69
N ILE A 330 -4.95 3.35 4.16
CA ILE A 330 -5.24 4.76 3.92
C ILE A 330 -4.30 5.55 4.84
N ASP A 331 -3.34 6.26 4.23
CA ASP A 331 -2.51 7.23 4.91
C ASP A 331 -3.37 8.27 5.64
N SER A 332 -3.06 8.53 6.91
CA SER A 332 -3.67 9.62 7.68
C SER A 332 -3.37 11.01 7.10
N GLU A 333 -2.41 11.13 6.19
CA GLU A 333 -2.15 12.35 5.41
C GLU A 333 -3.11 12.52 4.22
N GLY A 334 -3.85 11.47 3.84
CA GLY A 334 -4.94 11.54 2.86
C GLY A 334 -6.21 12.17 3.41
N VAL A 335 -6.44 12.15 4.73
CA VAL A 335 -7.69 12.61 5.37
C VAL A 335 -7.81 14.15 5.42
N ALA A 336 -6.74 14.89 5.14
CA ALA A 336 -6.83 16.35 4.94
C ALA A 336 -7.16 16.75 3.48
N VAL A 337 -7.24 15.80 2.53
CA VAL A 337 -7.62 16.08 1.13
C VAL A 337 -8.73 15.18 0.59
N THR A 338 -9.06 14.05 1.23
CA THR A 338 -10.23 13.23 0.90
C THR A 338 -11.39 13.52 1.85
N GLY A 339 -11.85 14.77 1.81
CA GLY A 339 -13.25 15.04 2.05
C GLY A 339 -14.08 14.53 0.88
N SER A 340 -14.31 13.21 0.77
CA SER A 340 -15.58 12.72 0.24
C SER A 340 -16.66 12.97 1.30
N SER A 341 -16.97 14.27 1.46
CA SER A 341 -18.37 14.63 1.44
C SER A 341 -18.87 14.10 0.10
N GLU A 342 -19.95 13.33 0.11
CA GLU A 342 -21.01 13.65 -0.83
C GLU A 342 -21.18 15.18 -0.79
N ARG A 343 -20.46 15.90 -1.64
CA ARG A 343 -21.12 16.94 -2.37
C ARG A 343 -21.73 16.17 -3.51
N THR A 344 -22.96 15.69 -3.28
CA THR A 344 -23.99 15.70 -4.33
C THR A 344 -23.63 16.85 -5.26
N GLY A 345 -23.20 16.48 -6.49
CA GLY A 345 -22.24 17.24 -7.28
C GLY A 345 -22.33 18.72 -6.99
N SER A 346 -21.27 19.32 -6.43
CA SER A 346 -21.37 20.72 -6.03
C SER A 346 -21.87 21.47 -7.24
N ASP A 347 -23.05 22.07 -7.10
CA ASP A 347 -23.69 22.95 -8.07
C ASP A 347 -22.89 24.26 -8.12
N LYS A 348 -21.55 24.13 -8.19
CA LYS A 348 -20.61 25.19 -8.40
C LYS A 348 -20.97 25.71 -9.77
N SER A 349 -21.42 26.95 -9.76
CA SER A 349 -21.64 27.70 -10.98
C SER A 349 -20.37 27.70 -11.82
N LEU A 350 -20.54 27.77 -13.13
CA LEU A 350 -19.41 27.89 -14.04
C LEU A 350 -18.52 29.08 -13.68
N GLU A 351 -19.10 30.17 -13.17
CA GLU A 351 -18.39 31.35 -12.68
C GLU A 351 -17.44 31.01 -11.52
N GLN A 352 -17.88 30.20 -10.54
CA GLN A 352 -17.04 29.77 -9.42
C GLN A 352 -15.87 28.89 -9.89
N LEU A 353 -16.13 27.95 -10.81
CA LEU A 353 -15.09 27.07 -11.34
C LEU A 353 -14.04 27.84 -12.15
N LEU A 354 -14.47 28.84 -12.93
CA LEU A 354 -13.56 29.73 -13.64
C LEU A 354 -12.78 30.62 -12.67
N GLN A 355 -13.38 31.04 -11.56
CA GLN A 355 -12.67 31.76 -10.51
C GLN A 355 -11.60 30.88 -9.87
N GLU A 356 -11.92 29.64 -9.48
CA GLU A 356 -10.95 28.67 -8.95
C GLU A 356 -9.78 28.45 -9.93
N LEU A 357 -10.06 28.38 -11.24
CA LEU A 357 -9.03 28.25 -12.28
C LEU A 357 -8.09 29.45 -12.28
N ASN A 358 -8.66 30.65 -12.16
CA ASN A 358 -7.90 31.90 -12.18
C ASN A 358 -7.12 32.14 -10.88
N GLU A 359 -7.57 31.56 -9.76
CA GLU A 359 -6.91 31.61 -8.45
C GLU A 359 -5.71 30.66 -8.33
N LEU A 360 -5.59 29.64 -9.19
CA LEU A 360 -4.39 28.79 -9.24
C LEU A 360 -3.14 29.66 -9.40
N ILE A 361 -2.09 29.39 -8.65
CA ILE A 361 -0.86 30.19 -8.70
C ILE A 361 -0.20 30.00 -10.08
N GLY A 362 0.29 31.10 -10.66
CA GLY A 362 0.94 31.09 -11.98
C GLY A 362 0.03 30.68 -13.14
N LEU A 363 0.54 29.84 -14.04
CA LEU A 363 -0.21 29.23 -15.15
C LEU A 363 -0.89 30.24 -16.10
N ALA A 364 -0.30 31.42 -16.31
CA ALA A 364 -0.92 32.49 -17.09
C ALA A 364 -1.34 32.05 -18.51
N ARG A 365 -0.48 31.28 -19.18
CA ARG A 365 -0.76 30.73 -20.52
C ARG A 365 -1.90 29.72 -20.50
N VAL A 366 -1.85 28.74 -19.59
CA VAL A 366 -2.88 27.72 -19.41
C VAL A 366 -4.24 28.36 -19.13
N LYS A 367 -4.30 29.34 -18.21
CA LYS A 367 -5.52 30.08 -17.91
C LYS A 367 -6.09 30.77 -19.15
N LYS A 368 -5.24 31.43 -19.94
CA LYS A 368 -5.67 32.09 -21.19
C LYS A 368 -6.23 31.09 -22.20
N ASP A 369 -5.54 29.97 -22.41
CA ASP A 369 -5.92 28.97 -23.40
C ASP A 369 -7.24 28.26 -22.99
N LEU A 370 -7.40 27.92 -21.72
CA LEU A 370 -8.63 27.32 -21.19
C LEU A 370 -9.80 28.30 -21.18
N ASN A 371 -9.61 29.56 -20.79
CA ASN A 371 -10.67 30.57 -20.89
C ASN A 371 -11.11 30.76 -22.36
N SER A 372 -10.17 30.73 -23.31
CA SER A 372 -10.47 30.81 -24.74
C SER A 372 -11.28 29.60 -25.22
N LEU A 373 -10.94 28.39 -24.72
CA LEU A 373 -11.68 27.16 -25.01
C LEU A 373 -13.10 27.21 -24.44
N VAL A 374 -13.26 27.64 -23.19
CA VAL A 374 -14.58 27.82 -22.56
C VAL A 374 -15.42 28.83 -23.33
N ASN A 375 -14.85 29.95 -23.75
CA ASN A 375 -15.56 30.94 -24.57
C ASN A 375 -16.00 30.38 -25.92
N LEU A 376 -15.15 29.58 -26.57
CA LEU A 376 -15.47 28.88 -27.81
C LEU A 376 -16.69 27.96 -27.62
N ILE A 377 -16.69 27.15 -26.56
CA ILE A 377 -17.79 26.23 -26.22
C ILE A 377 -19.09 27.01 -25.93
N LYS A 378 -19.02 28.09 -25.14
CA LYS A 378 -20.19 28.95 -24.85
C LYS A 378 -20.82 29.49 -26.14
N VAL A 379 -20.01 30.01 -27.05
CA VAL A 379 -20.50 30.54 -28.33
C VAL A 379 -21.10 29.44 -29.21
N GLN A 380 -20.52 28.23 -29.21
CA GLN A 380 -21.09 27.11 -29.95
C GLN A 380 -22.46 26.71 -29.44
N LYS A 381 -22.65 26.62 -28.12
CA LYS A 381 -23.96 26.34 -27.53
C LYS A 381 -25.02 27.36 -27.94
N ILE A 382 -24.68 28.65 -27.87
CA ILE A 382 -25.59 29.73 -28.32
C ILE A 382 -25.95 29.58 -29.81
N ARG A 383 -25.01 29.14 -30.65
CA ARG A 383 -25.27 28.92 -32.08
C ARG A 383 -26.15 27.69 -32.31
N GLU A 384 -25.93 26.61 -31.58
CA GLU A 384 -26.76 25.39 -31.61
C GLU A 384 -28.19 25.66 -31.16
N GLU A 385 -28.38 26.38 -30.06
CA GLU A 385 -29.69 26.82 -29.55
C GLU A 385 -30.46 27.67 -30.57
N ARG A 386 -29.74 28.40 -31.43
CA ARG A 386 -30.31 29.21 -32.51
C ARG A 386 -30.45 28.45 -33.83
N GLY A 387 -30.15 27.15 -33.86
CA GLY A 387 -30.31 26.29 -35.03
C GLY A 387 -29.22 26.45 -36.11
N PHE A 388 -28.08 27.08 -35.80
CA PHE A 388 -26.97 27.18 -36.74
C PHE A 388 -26.13 25.89 -36.73
N SER A 389 -25.87 25.33 -37.91
CA SER A 389 -24.92 24.22 -38.06
C SER A 389 -23.52 24.65 -37.60
N GLN A 390 -22.88 23.84 -36.74
CA GLN A 390 -21.51 24.02 -36.30
C GLN A 390 -20.64 22.87 -36.84
N PRO A 391 -19.36 23.13 -37.17
CA PRO A 391 -18.42 22.06 -37.44
C PRO A 391 -18.18 21.23 -36.17
N ALA A 392 -18.17 19.91 -36.29
CA ALA A 392 -17.77 19.02 -35.21
C ALA A 392 -16.31 19.31 -34.85
N MET A 393 -16.04 19.63 -33.58
CA MET A 393 -14.69 19.86 -33.09
C MET A 393 -14.33 18.78 -32.08
N SER A 394 -13.10 18.29 -32.17
CA SER A 394 -12.52 17.49 -31.09
C SER A 394 -12.29 18.37 -29.86
N LEU A 395 -12.64 17.83 -28.70
CA LEU A 395 -12.38 18.43 -27.39
C LEU A 395 -11.27 17.70 -26.62
N HIS A 396 -10.62 16.71 -27.25
CA HIS A 396 -9.45 16.03 -26.71
C HIS A 396 -8.25 16.99 -26.64
N LEU A 397 -7.45 16.89 -25.57
CA LEU A 397 -6.39 17.85 -25.25
C LEU A 397 -5.04 17.16 -25.07
N VAL A 398 -3.98 17.89 -25.40
CA VAL A 398 -2.60 17.51 -25.11
C VAL A 398 -2.06 18.46 -24.05
N PHE A 399 -1.66 17.93 -22.90
CA PHE A 399 -1.03 18.69 -21.82
C PHE A 399 0.48 18.44 -21.84
N SER A 400 1.24 19.45 -22.22
CA SER A 400 2.70 19.33 -22.34
C SER A 400 3.40 20.19 -21.30
N GLY A 401 4.29 19.61 -20.51
CA GLY A 401 5.10 20.36 -19.55
C GLY A 401 5.78 19.47 -18.52
N ASN A 402 6.72 20.03 -17.77
CA ASN A 402 7.51 19.30 -16.78
C ASN A 402 6.66 18.80 -15.60
N PRO A 403 7.15 17.84 -14.79
CA PRO A 403 6.46 17.37 -13.60
C PRO A 403 6.22 18.49 -12.61
N GLY A 404 5.14 18.39 -11.83
CA GLY A 404 4.83 19.39 -10.80
C GLY A 404 4.32 20.74 -11.33
N THR A 405 4.03 20.88 -12.62
CA THR A 405 3.46 22.10 -13.22
C THR A 405 1.93 22.23 -13.05
N GLY A 406 1.26 21.24 -12.46
CA GLY A 406 -0.19 21.31 -12.16
C GLY A 406 -1.12 20.75 -13.23
N LYS A 407 -0.61 19.94 -14.18
CA LYS A 407 -1.39 19.25 -15.24
C LYS A 407 -2.65 18.56 -14.69
N THR A 408 -2.48 17.68 -13.70
CA THR A 408 -3.57 16.92 -13.09
C THR A 408 -4.58 17.81 -12.36
N THR A 409 -4.10 18.81 -11.63
CA THR A 409 -4.96 19.79 -10.93
C THR A 409 -5.87 20.53 -11.90
N VAL A 410 -5.30 20.97 -13.03
CA VAL A 410 -6.06 21.66 -14.09
C VAL A 410 -7.03 20.70 -14.79
N ALA A 411 -6.63 19.44 -15.05
CA ALA A 411 -7.51 18.44 -15.66
C ALA A 411 -8.77 18.17 -14.80
N ARG A 412 -8.60 18.12 -13.47
CA ARG A 412 -9.70 17.91 -12.53
C ARG A 412 -10.70 19.05 -12.56
N LEU A 413 -10.22 20.28 -12.51
CA LEU A 413 -11.07 21.46 -12.60
C LEU A 413 -11.76 21.55 -13.97
N LEU A 414 -11.06 21.14 -15.04
CA LEU A 414 -11.64 21.12 -16.38
C LEU A 414 -12.79 20.11 -16.51
N ALA A 415 -12.73 18.96 -15.81
CA ALA A 415 -13.81 17.99 -15.79
C ALA A 415 -15.11 18.58 -15.18
N GLU A 416 -14.97 19.32 -14.07
CA GLU A 416 -16.08 20.06 -13.47
C GLU A 416 -16.61 21.17 -14.40
N ILE A 417 -15.73 21.93 -15.04
CA ILE A 417 -16.10 22.98 -16.01
C ILE A 417 -16.85 22.37 -17.19
N TYR A 418 -16.41 21.23 -17.71
CA TYR A 418 -17.05 20.57 -18.86
C TYR A 418 -18.44 20.03 -18.48
N LYS A 419 -18.62 19.56 -17.25
CA LYS A 419 -19.94 19.20 -16.73
C LYS A 419 -20.86 20.40 -16.60
N ALA A 420 -20.38 21.49 -15.99
CA ALA A 420 -21.15 22.73 -15.86
C ALA A 420 -21.53 23.32 -17.23
N LEU A 421 -20.65 23.14 -18.23
CA LEU A 421 -20.92 23.46 -19.62
C LEU A 421 -21.76 22.41 -20.34
N GLY A 422 -22.18 21.31 -19.72
CA GLY A 422 -22.98 20.23 -20.32
C GLY A 422 -22.33 19.57 -21.53
N LEU A 423 -21.00 19.45 -21.54
CA LEU A 423 -20.22 18.70 -22.54
C LEU A 423 -20.02 17.24 -22.15
N VAL A 424 -20.10 16.95 -20.86
CA VAL A 424 -20.01 15.61 -20.28
C VAL A 424 -21.08 15.45 -19.21
N SER A 425 -21.60 14.24 -19.04
CA SER A 425 -22.78 13.97 -18.21
C SER A 425 -22.48 13.95 -16.70
N LYS A 426 -21.30 13.49 -16.27
CA LYS A 426 -20.94 13.27 -14.86
C LYS A 426 -19.88 14.24 -14.32
N GLY A 427 -18.92 14.66 -15.16
CA GLY A 427 -17.81 15.54 -14.77
C GLY A 427 -16.70 14.87 -13.96
N GLN A 428 -16.60 13.55 -14.03
CA GLN A 428 -15.54 12.80 -13.35
C GLN A 428 -14.20 12.89 -14.09
N LEU A 429 -13.10 12.77 -13.36
CA LEU A 429 -11.76 12.63 -13.90
C LEU A 429 -11.26 11.22 -13.55
N ILE A 430 -10.93 10.42 -14.57
CA ILE A 430 -10.27 9.13 -14.39
C ILE A 430 -8.82 9.29 -14.83
N GLU A 431 -7.89 9.09 -13.90
CA GLU A 431 -6.45 9.21 -14.14
C GLU A 431 -5.86 7.82 -14.37
N THR A 432 -4.97 7.67 -15.35
CA THR A 432 -4.30 6.42 -15.69
C THR A 432 -2.94 6.68 -16.34
N ASP A 433 -2.16 5.62 -16.53
CA ASP A 433 -0.86 5.62 -17.22
C ASP A 433 -0.74 4.35 -18.10
N ARG A 434 0.47 4.05 -18.60
CA ARG A 434 0.71 2.80 -19.36
C ARG A 434 0.27 1.55 -18.60
N SER A 435 0.58 1.46 -17.31
CA SER A 435 0.28 0.26 -16.49
C SER A 435 -1.22 0.06 -16.35
N GLY A 436 -2.01 1.14 -16.33
CA GLY A 436 -3.46 1.08 -16.31
C GLY A 436 -4.10 0.70 -17.65
N LEU A 437 -3.42 0.92 -18.77
CA LEU A 437 -3.97 0.65 -20.11
C LEU A 437 -3.48 -0.67 -20.71
N VAL A 438 -2.23 -1.06 -20.43
CA VAL A 438 -1.56 -2.22 -21.04
C VAL A 438 -1.60 -3.43 -20.10
N ALA A 439 -1.88 -4.62 -20.65
CA ALA A 439 -1.87 -5.89 -19.94
C ALA A 439 -0.60 -6.70 -20.22
N GLY A 440 -0.23 -7.63 -19.33
CA GLY A 440 0.96 -8.48 -19.49
C GLY A 440 0.80 -9.63 -20.47
N TYR A 441 -0.41 -9.87 -20.99
CA TYR A 441 -0.72 -10.99 -21.88
C TYR A 441 -1.38 -10.53 -23.18
N VAL A 442 -1.08 -11.24 -24.28
CA VAL A 442 -1.59 -10.95 -25.63
C VAL A 442 -3.11 -10.97 -25.67
N GLY A 443 -3.72 -9.93 -26.25
CA GLY A 443 -5.17 -9.82 -26.47
C GLY A 443 -5.99 -9.31 -25.28
N GLN A 444 -5.35 -8.99 -24.15
CA GLN A 444 -6.02 -8.41 -22.97
C GLN A 444 -5.94 -6.88 -22.92
N THR A 445 -5.02 -6.27 -23.67
CA THR A 445 -4.79 -4.82 -23.63
C THR A 445 -5.98 -4.02 -24.17
N ALA A 446 -6.61 -4.45 -25.26
CA ALA A 446 -7.84 -3.80 -25.75
C ALA A 446 -8.96 -3.83 -24.71
N LEU A 447 -9.13 -4.95 -23.98
CA LEU A 447 -10.17 -5.09 -22.96
C LEU A 447 -9.90 -4.17 -21.77
N LYS A 448 -8.66 -4.17 -21.26
CA LYS A 448 -8.23 -3.31 -20.16
C LYS A 448 -8.36 -1.83 -20.51
N THR A 449 -7.93 -1.44 -21.71
CA THR A 449 -8.09 -0.07 -22.22
C THR A 449 -9.58 0.31 -22.35
N GLN A 450 -10.43 -0.58 -22.87
CA GLN A 450 -11.88 -0.34 -22.96
C GLN A 450 -12.55 -0.19 -21.60
N GLU A 451 -12.10 -0.95 -20.59
CA GLU A 451 -12.61 -0.86 -19.23
C GLU A 451 -12.33 0.53 -18.64
N VAL A 452 -11.09 1.01 -18.75
CA VAL A 452 -10.70 2.35 -18.30
C VAL A 452 -11.46 3.45 -19.05
N ILE A 453 -11.60 3.31 -20.37
CA ILE A 453 -12.42 4.22 -21.18
C ILE A 453 -13.88 4.23 -20.70
N SER A 454 -14.44 3.05 -20.38
CA SER A 454 -15.81 2.90 -19.92
C SER A 454 -16.02 3.56 -18.56
N LYS A 455 -15.04 3.42 -17.64
CA LYS A 455 -15.01 4.14 -16.36
C LYS A 455 -15.00 5.65 -16.57
N ALA A 456 -14.29 6.15 -17.59
CA ALA A 456 -14.17 7.57 -17.89
C ALA A 456 -15.36 8.20 -18.65
N LYS A 457 -16.29 7.40 -19.18
CA LYS A 457 -17.49 7.92 -19.86
C LYS A 457 -18.30 8.83 -18.94
N GLY A 458 -18.83 9.91 -19.49
CA GLY A 458 -19.44 11.00 -18.72
C GLY A 458 -18.44 11.97 -18.14
N GLY A 459 -17.16 11.90 -18.50
CA GLY A 459 -16.11 12.73 -17.91
C GLY A 459 -14.86 12.83 -18.78
N ILE A 460 -13.72 12.92 -18.10
CA ILE A 460 -12.40 13.06 -18.70
C ILE A 460 -11.56 11.83 -18.34
N LEU A 461 -10.97 11.19 -19.36
CA LEU A 461 -9.87 10.25 -19.21
C LEU A 461 -8.53 11.00 -19.31
N PHE A 462 -7.74 11.01 -18.25
CA PHE A 462 -6.42 11.62 -18.20
C PHE A 462 -5.34 10.53 -18.22
N ILE A 463 -4.47 10.56 -19.22
CA ILE A 463 -3.40 9.58 -19.42
C ILE A 463 -2.06 10.30 -19.20
N ASP A 464 -1.39 10.03 -18.07
CA ASP A 464 -0.08 10.60 -17.77
C ASP A 464 1.05 9.83 -18.47
N GLU A 465 2.10 10.55 -18.83
CA GLU A 465 3.25 10.07 -19.61
C GLU A 465 2.84 9.19 -20.81
N ALA A 466 1.86 9.65 -21.59
CA ALA A 466 1.20 8.86 -22.65
C ALA A 466 2.17 8.34 -23.73
N TYR A 467 3.29 9.02 -23.95
CA TYR A 467 4.34 8.60 -24.88
C TYR A 467 4.95 7.24 -24.52
N SER A 468 4.87 6.83 -23.24
CA SER A 468 5.32 5.51 -22.78
C SER A 468 4.59 4.35 -23.48
N LEU A 469 3.40 4.58 -24.05
CA LEU A 469 2.70 3.60 -24.90
C LEU A 469 3.48 3.26 -26.18
N THR A 470 4.34 4.16 -26.66
CA THR A 470 5.06 4.03 -27.94
C THR A 470 6.57 3.76 -27.82
N GLU A 471 7.19 4.00 -26.66
CA GLU A 471 8.66 4.00 -26.53
C GLU A 471 9.29 2.61 -26.33
N ASN A 472 8.54 1.59 -25.90
CA ASN A 472 9.06 0.24 -25.63
C ASN A 472 9.09 -0.67 -26.88
N ARG A 473 10.22 -0.70 -27.59
CA ARG A 473 10.41 -1.44 -28.85
C ARG A 473 10.36 -2.98 -28.76
N GLY A 474 10.42 -3.57 -27.56
CA GLY A 474 10.33 -5.03 -27.36
C GLY A 474 8.90 -5.57 -27.14
N GLU A 475 7.97 -4.69 -26.76
CA GLU A 475 6.54 -4.97 -26.45
C GLU A 475 5.61 -4.05 -27.28
N ALA A 476 6.06 -3.66 -28.47
CA ALA A 476 5.44 -2.61 -29.27
C ALA A 476 3.98 -2.93 -29.65
N ASP A 477 3.61 -4.21 -29.72
CA ASP A 477 2.28 -4.65 -30.15
C ASP A 477 1.19 -4.28 -29.12
N PHE A 478 1.46 -4.34 -27.81
CA PHE A 478 0.45 -4.06 -26.79
C PHE A 478 0.16 -2.56 -26.64
N GLY A 479 1.19 -1.72 -26.69
CA GLY A 479 1.01 -0.26 -26.64
C GLY A 479 0.24 0.27 -27.86
N THR A 480 0.50 -0.30 -29.04
CA THR A 480 -0.24 0.02 -30.27
C THR A 480 -1.71 -0.38 -30.17
N GLU A 481 -2.01 -1.55 -29.60
CA GLU A 481 -3.38 -2.01 -29.36
C GLU A 481 -4.18 -1.06 -28.44
N ALA A 482 -3.54 -0.54 -27.39
CA ALA A 482 -4.14 0.47 -26.52
C ALA A 482 -4.42 1.77 -27.28
N ILE A 483 -3.48 2.24 -28.12
CA ILE A 483 -3.65 3.44 -28.94
C ILE A 483 -4.80 3.30 -29.93
N ASP A 484 -4.89 2.18 -30.64
CA ASP A 484 -5.96 1.94 -31.60
C ASP A 484 -7.33 1.92 -30.92
N THR A 485 -7.39 1.33 -29.73
CA THR A 485 -8.59 1.32 -28.88
C THR A 485 -8.99 2.74 -28.44
N LEU A 486 -8.02 3.56 -28.03
CA LEU A 486 -8.25 4.98 -27.68
C LEU A 486 -8.76 5.77 -28.88
N VAL A 487 -8.12 5.65 -30.05
CA VAL A 487 -8.51 6.37 -31.28
C VAL A 487 -9.93 6.02 -31.71
N LYS A 488 -10.32 4.74 -31.59
CA LYS A 488 -11.69 4.29 -31.83
C LYS A 488 -12.67 4.92 -30.83
N ALA A 489 -12.34 4.91 -29.55
CA ALA A 489 -13.21 5.47 -28.52
C ALA A 489 -13.42 6.98 -28.63
N MET A 490 -12.42 7.73 -29.12
CA MET A 490 -12.54 9.16 -29.42
C MET A 490 -13.59 9.48 -30.48
N GLU A 491 -13.86 8.57 -31.43
CA GLU A 491 -14.95 8.74 -32.39
C GLU A 491 -16.29 8.29 -31.80
N ASP A 492 -16.31 7.06 -31.28
CA ASP A 492 -17.54 6.40 -30.85
C ASP A 492 -18.21 7.12 -29.67
N ASN A 493 -17.41 7.77 -28.81
CA ASN A 493 -17.89 8.40 -27.57
C ASN A 493 -17.67 9.92 -27.52
N ARG A 494 -17.46 10.59 -28.66
CA ARG A 494 -17.13 12.03 -28.73
C ARG A 494 -18.12 12.98 -28.03
N ALA A 495 -19.35 12.52 -27.81
CA ALA A 495 -20.41 13.31 -27.20
C ALA A 495 -20.38 13.31 -25.67
N ASP A 496 -19.67 12.36 -25.05
CA ASP A 496 -19.69 12.18 -23.59
C ASP A 496 -18.36 11.66 -23.02
N LEU A 497 -17.26 11.78 -23.78
CA LEU A 497 -15.92 11.41 -23.33
C LEU A 497 -14.91 12.41 -23.88
N VAL A 498 -14.12 12.97 -22.98
CA VAL A 498 -12.92 13.74 -23.34
C VAL A 498 -11.69 12.97 -22.89
N ILE A 499 -10.63 13.03 -23.69
CA ILE A 499 -9.36 12.38 -23.40
C ILE A 499 -8.31 13.47 -23.36
N ILE A 500 -7.52 13.48 -22.29
CA ILE A 500 -6.37 14.35 -22.12
C ILE A 500 -5.14 13.46 -22.02
N VAL A 501 -4.19 13.64 -22.93
CA VAL A 501 -2.88 12.98 -22.85
C VAL A 501 -1.87 13.97 -22.31
N ALA A 502 -1.05 13.55 -21.35
CA ALA A 502 -0.07 14.38 -20.69
C ALA A 502 1.35 13.79 -20.80
N GLY A 503 2.34 14.68 -20.77
CA GLY A 503 3.75 14.30 -20.68
C GLY A 503 4.71 15.42 -21.03
N TYR A 504 5.99 15.10 -21.16
CA TYR A 504 7.02 16.06 -21.58
C TYR A 504 6.82 16.52 -23.04
N PRO A 505 7.14 17.78 -23.37
CA PRO A 505 6.87 18.33 -24.70
C PRO A 505 7.47 17.53 -25.87
N GLU A 506 8.75 17.15 -25.80
CA GLU A 506 9.44 16.47 -26.90
C GLU A 506 8.96 15.01 -27.10
N PRO A 507 8.87 14.15 -26.07
CA PRO A 507 8.26 12.83 -26.21
C PRO A 507 6.81 12.86 -26.70
N MET A 508 6.02 13.86 -26.30
CA MET A 508 4.61 13.98 -26.71
C MET A 508 4.45 14.24 -28.21
N GLU A 509 5.34 15.00 -28.86
CA GLU A 509 5.30 15.13 -30.32
C GLU A 509 5.55 13.78 -31.02
N ARG A 510 6.52 12.99 -30.53
CA ARG A 510 6.78 11.64 -31.05
C ARG A 510 5.58 10.72 -30.88
N PHE A 511 4.91 10.79 -29.73
CA PHE A 511 3.69 10.03 -29.46
C PHE A 511 2.57 10.37 -30.44
N LEU A 512 2.34 11.67 -30.71
CA LEU A 512 1.29 12.10 -31.63
C LEU A 512 1.58 11.71 -33.08
N ASP A 513 2.85 11.70 -33.47
CA ASP A 513 3.30 11.29 -34.80
C ASP A 513 3.33 9.76 -34.99
N SER A 514 3.21 8.99 -33.90
CA SER A 514 3.19 7.52 -33.97
C SER A 514 1.95 6.97 -34.68
N ASN A 515 0.82 7.68 -34.62
CA ASN A 515 -0.44 7.25 -35.22
C ASN A 515 -1.20 8.47 -35.81
N PRO A 516 -1.46 8.52 -37.12
CA PRO A 516 -2.19 9.62 -37.75
C PRO A 516 -3.58 9.88 -37.13
N GLY A 517 -4.20 8.85 -36.54
CA GLY A 517 -5.47 8.94 -35.82
C GLY A 517 -5.38 9.77 -34.53
N LEU A 518 -4.23 9.75 -33.85
CA LEU A 518 -3.96 10.61 -32.70
C LEU A 518 -3.81 12.06 -33.14
N ARG A 519 -2.95 12.34 -34.15
CA ARG A 519 -2.70 13.71 -34.65
C ARG A 519 -3.98 14.41 -35.13
N SER A 520 -4.91 13.67 -35.74
CA SER A 520 -6.17 14.24 -36.22
C SER A 520 -7.16 14.60 -35.11
N ARG A 521 -7.13 13.86 -33.99
CA ARG A 521 -8.07 14.04 -32.85
C ARG A 521 -7.50 14.96 -31.77
N PHE A 522 -6.19 14.95 -31.56
CA PHE A 522 -5.49 15.83 -30.63
C PHE A 522 -4.99 17.09 -31.33
N ASN A 523 -5.87 18.07 -31.50
CA ASN A 523 -5.56 19.33 -32.19
C ASN A 523 -5.54 20.56 -31.27
N LYS A 524 -5.64 20.35 -29.95
CA LYS A 524 -5.59 21.39 -28.92
C LYS A 524 -4.47 21.08 -27.93
N PHE A 525 -3.53 22.00 -27.83
CA PHE A 525 -2.31 21.86 -27.05
C PHE A 525 -2.30 22.90 -25.94
N ILE A 526 -2.09 22.45 -24.72
CA ILE A 526 -1.98 23.28 -23.53
C ILE A 526 -0.55 23.11 -22.98
N SER A 527 0.23 24.19 -23.05
CA SER A 527 1.61 24.23 -22.55
C SER A 527 1.62 24.65 -21.08
N PHE A 528 2.20 23.81 -20.25
CA PHE A 528 2.44 24.04 -18.83
C PHE A 528 3.89 24.46 -18.65
N ASP A 529 4.09 25.77 -18.58
CA ASP A 529 5.40 26.37 -18.38
C ASP A 529 5.84 26.16 -16.91
N ASP A 530 7.15 26.14 -16.70
CA ASP A 530 7.75 26.02 -15.37
C ASP A 530 7.42 27.23 -14.48
N TYR A 531 7.27 26.99 -13.18
CA TYR A 531 7.04 28.07 -12.20
C TYR A 531 8.32 28.85 -11.92
N SER A 532 8.18 30.16 -11.83
CA SER A 532 9.20 31.07 -11.29
C SER A 532 9.41 30.84 -9.79
N ALA A 533 10.56 31.24 -9.25
CA ALA A 533 10.86 31.15 -7.83
C ALA A 533 9.83 31.90 -6.96
N GLU A 534 9.30 33.02 -7.45
CA GLU A 534 8.21 33.76 -6.82
C GLU A 534 6.93 32.92 -6.73
N GLU A 535 6.57 32.23 -7.80
CA GLU A 535 5.39 31.35 -7.84
C GLU A 535 5.59 30.11 -6.95
N LEU A 536 6.77 29.51 -6.93
CA LEU A 536 7.10 28.40 -6.04
C LEU A 536 6.97 28.81 -4.56
N LEU A 537 7.43 30.02 -4.20
CA LEU A 537 7.27 30.56 -2.85
C LEU A 537 5.80 30.78 -2.51
N LEU A 538 4.99 31.27 -3.44
CA LEU A 538 3.55 31.41 -3.24
C LEU A 538 2.88 30.05 -3.04
N ILE A 539 3.31 29.02 -3.77
CA ILE A 539 2.83 27.64 -3.59
C ILE A 539 3.18 27.15 -2.18
N LEU A 540 4.42 27.35 -1.73
CA LEU A 540 4.86 26.99 -0.38
C LEU A 540 3.98 27.68 0.68
N LYS A 541 3.78 29.00 0.56
CA LYS A 541 2.90 29.75 1.46
C LYS A 541 1.46 29.23 1.45
N SER A 542 0.95 28.84 0.29
CA SER A 542 -0.37 28.22 0.19
C SER A 542 -0.44 26.87 0.91
N MET A 543 0.64 26.07 0.88
CA MET A 543 0.71 24.80 1.61
C MET A 543 0.75 25.06 3.12
N CYS A 544 1.62 25.97 3.59
CA CYS A 544 1.67 26.37 4.99
C CYS A 544 0.30 26.84 5.50
N LYS A 545 -0.39 27.71 4.75
CA LYS A 545 -1.71 28.22 5.14
C LYS A 545 -2.77 27.12 5.27
N LYS A 546 -2.73 26.08 4.43
CA LYS A 546 -3.68 24.95 4.49
C LYS A 546 -3.47 24.09 5.75
N THR A 547 -2.24 24.02 6.26
CA THR A 547 -1.89 23.26 7.46
C THR A 547 -1.78 24.14 8.71
N ASN A 548 -2.29 25.37 8.67
CA ASN A 548 -2.18 26.37 9.75
C ASN A 548 -0.74 26.72 10.16
N LEU A 549 0.23 26.54 9.26
CA LEU A 549 1.61 26.92 9.47
C LEU A 549 1.93 28.28 8.83
N SER A 550 2.99 28.91 9.30
CA SER A 550 3.54 30.15 8.78
C SER A 550 5.06 30.09 8.70
N LEU A 551 5.64 30.78 7.73
CA LEU A 551 7.08 30.96 7.62
C LEU A 551 7.47 32.24 8.34
N SER A 552 8.53 32.20 9.16
CA SER A 552 9.11 33.44 9.65
C SER A 552 9.76 34.23 8.52
N SER A 553 9.95 35.54 8.70
CA SER A 553 10.48 36.39 7.63
C SER A 553 11.86 35.96 7.12
N GLN A 554 12.69 35.38 7.99
CA GLN A 554 13.99 34.83 7.62
C GLN A 554 13.84 33.50 6.86
N ALA A 555 12.91 32.65 7.29
CA ALA A 555 12.61 31.40 6.61
C ALA A 555 12.09 31.64 5.18
N GLU A 556 11.22 32.63 5.01
CA GLU A 556 10.67 33.00 3.71
C GLU A 556 11.78 33.49 2.74
N ALA A 557 12.67 34.37 3.20
CA ALA A 557 13.76 34.90 2.39
C ALA A 557 14.74 33.79 1.95
N TYR A 558 15.01 32.83 2.84
CA TYR A 558 15.83 31.68 2.50
C TYR A 558 15.13 30.76 1.51
N ALA A 559 13.84 30.44 1.71
CA ALA A 559 13.06 29.60 0.81
C ALA A 559 13.02 30.18 -0.61
N TYR A 560 12.85 31.50 -0.74
CA TYR A 560 12.94 32.18 -2.04
C TYR A 560 14.32 31.97 -2.70
N SER A 561 15.40 32.20 -1.95
CA SER A 561 16.77 32.02 -2.44
C SER A 561 17.08 30.56 -2.81
N PHE A 562 16.51 29.61 -2.07
CA PHE A 562 16.60 28.18 -2.36
C PHE A 562 15.90 27.86 -3.68
N PHE A 563 14.67 28.34 -3.87
CA PHE A 563 13.92 28.10 -5.11
C PHE A 563 14.56 28.76 -6.33
N GLN A 564 15.17 29.94 -6.19
CA GLN A 564 15.95 30.56 -7.28
C GLN A 564 17.05 29.62 -7.77
N LYS A 565 17.84 29.05 -6.87
CA LYS A 565 18.90 28.08 -7.24
C LYS A 565 18.32 26.80 -7.83
N ARG A 566 17.17 26.37 -7.32
CA ARG A 566 16.51 25.13 -7.77
C ARG A 566 15.97 25.25 -9.20
N CYS A 567 15.44 26.41 -9.58
CA CYS A 567 14.98 26.70 -10.95
C CYS A 567 16.10 26.57 -12.00
N ASP A 568 17.36 26.82 -11.61
CA ASP A 568 18.52 26.71 -12.52
C ASP A 568 19.09 25.28 -12.62
N SER A 569 18.52 24.31 -11.89
CA SER A 569 19.02 22.94 -11.83
C SER A 569 18.39 22.02 -12.87
N ASP A 570 19.19 21.14 -13.47
CA ASP A 570 18.75 20.15 -14.47
C ASP A 570 17.70 19.16 -13.95
N THR A 571 17.59 18.98 -12.63
CA THR A 571 16.64 18.04 -12.00
C THR A 571 15.35 18.72 -11.54
N PHE A 572 15.11 19.98 -11.92
CA PHE A 572 13.98 20.78 -11.43
C PHE A 572 12.61 20.13 -11.70
N ALA A 573 11.76 20.08 -10.67
CA ALA A 573 10.47 19.37 -10.67
C ALA A 573 9.31 20.24 -10.12
N ASN A 574 9.43 21.57 -10.18
CA ASN A 574 8.35 22.53 -9.88
C ASN A 574 7.71 22.30 -8.48
N ALA A 575 6.38 22.19 -8.41
CA ALA A 575 5.68 22.02 -7.13
C ALA A 575 6.04 20.72 -6.39
N ARG A 576 6.64 19.72 -7.07
CA ARG A 576 7.20 18.56 -6.37
C ARG A 576 8.40 18.95 -5.51
N ASP A 577 9.27 19.84 -5.98
CA ASP A 577 10.36 20.37 -5.16
C ASP A 577 9.85 21.18 -3.98
N VAL A 578 8.77 21.96 -4.17
CA VAL A 578 8.13 22.71 -3.08
C VAL A 578 7.56 21.76 -2.03
N ARG A 579 6.91 20.67 -2.45
CA ARG A 579 6.40 19.65 -1.53
C ARG A 579 7.54 18.99 -0.75
N ASN A 580 8.59 18.53 -1.43
CA ASN A 580 9.75 17.92 -0.78
C ASN A 580 10.42 18.88 0.22
N PHE A 581 10.54 20.16 -0.16
CA PHE A 581 11.05 21.21 0.72
C PHE A 581 10.17 21.39 1.96
N PHE A 582 8.84 21.44 1.77
CA PHE A 582 7.87 21.60 2.85
C PHE A 582 7.88 20.41 3.81
N GLU A 583 7.83 19.17 3.30
CA GLU A 583 7.88 17.96 4.12
C GLU A 583 9.16 17.88 4.95
N LYS A 584 10.31 18.20 4.35
CA LYS A 584 11.57 18.27 5.08
C LYS A 584 11.59 19.38 6.14
N ALA A 585 10.93 20.51 5.87
CA ALA A 585 10.80 21.60 6.84
C ALA A 585 9.97 21.15 8.06
N LEU A 586 8.90 20.36 7.85
CA LEU A 586 8.09 19.81 8.94
C LEU A 586 8.89 18.85 9.82
N VAL A 587 9.67 17.96 9.22
CA VAL A 587 10.53 17.04 9.97
C VAL A 587 11.52 17.81 10.83
N ASN A 588 12.22 18.78 10.25
CA ASN A 588 13.20 19.59 10.97
C ASN A 588 12.57 20.45 12.07
N GLN A 589 11.38 21.02 11.81
CA GLN A 589 10.60 21.75 12.81
C GLN A 589 10.22 20.83 13.98
N ALA A 590 9.73 19.62 13.70
CA ALA A 590 9.37 18.65 14.72
C ALA A 590 10.59 18.25 15.58
N ASP A 591 11.73 17.98 14.95
CA ASP A 591 13.00 17.66 15.64
C ASP A 591 13.45 18.80 16.56
N ARG A 592 13.34 20.06 16.11
CA ARG A 592 13.63 21.23 16.95
C ARG A 592 12.67 21.33 18.14
N LEU A 593 11.36 21.21 17.89
CA LEU A 593 10.32 21.40 18.91
C LEU A 593 10.33 20.27 19.96
N ALA A 594 10.73 19.04 19.59
CA ALA A 594 10.83 17.91 20.50
C ALA A 594 11.80 18.12 21.68
N HIS A 595 12.70 19.10 21.57
CA HIS A 595 13.69 19.43 22.60
C HIS A 595 13.31 20.64 23.48
N ILE A 596 12.10 21.19 23.31
CA ILE A 596 11.64 22.39 24.02
C ILE A 596 10.61 21.98 25.09
N GLU A 597 10.89 22.28 26.36
CA GLU A 597 10.03 21.90 27.49
C GLU A 597 8.71 22.72 27.54
N ASP A 598 8.78 24.03 27.25
CA ASP A 598 7.63 24.94 27.26
C ASP A 598 7.27 25.36 25.83
N LEU A 599 6.46 24.53 25.15
CA LEU A 599 5.95 24.82 23.81
C LEU A 599 4.75 25.77 23.86
N SER A 600 4.80 26.85 23.07
CA SER A 600 3.64 27.71 22.81
C SER A 600 2.96 27.36 21.49
N ASP A 601 1.67 27.67 21.38
CA ASP A 601 0.91 27.51 20.13
C ASP A 601 1.58 28.23 18.96
N GLU A 602 2.14 29.42 19.20
CA GLU A 602 2.88 30.19 18.19
C GLU A 602 4.08 29.42 17.61
N MET A 603 4.78 28.63 18.45
CA MET A 603 5.92 27.83 18.02
C MET A 603 5.52 26.59 17.24
N LEU A 604 4.36 25.99 17.56
CA LEU A 604 3.80 24.86 16.81
C LEU A 604 3.41 25.30 15.39
N PHE A 605 2.99 26.55 15.21
CA PHE A 605 2.57 27.09 13.91
C PHE A 605 3.69 27.76 13.09
N ALA A 606 4.91 27.89 13.61
CA ALA A 606 6.00 28.61 12.95
C ALA A 606 7.11 27.69 12.44
N ILE A 607 7.39 27.79 11.14
CA ILE A 607 8.60 27.27 10.49
C ILE A 607 9.63 28.41 10.50
N GLU A 608 10.76 28.18 11.17
CA GLU A 608 11.83 29.15 11.30
C GLU A 608 12.98 28.86 10.33
N TYR A 609 13.88 29.84 10.21
CA TYR A 609 15.09 29.70 9.42
C TYR A 609 15.92 28.48 9.83
N ASP A 610 15.99 28.18 11.13
CA ASP A 610 16.75 27.02 11.63
C ASP A 610 16.23 25.68 11.11
N ASP A 611 14.95 25.60 10.72
CA ASP A 611 14.35 24.36 10.19
C ASP A 611 14.75 24.12 8.73
N ILE A 612 15.24 25.13 8.03
CA ILE A 612 15.46 25.08 6.57
C ILE A 612 16.88 25.44 6.13
N LYS A 613 17.69 26.04 7.01
CA LYS A 613 19.05 26.53 6.69
C LYS A 613 20.02 25.48 6.16
N ASP A 614 19.83 24.22 6.53
CA ASP A 614 20.70 23.10 6.13
C ASP A 614 20.14 22.32 4.94
N MET A 615 19.08 22.82 4.31
CA MET A 615 18.53 22.23 3.09
C MET A 615 19.43 22.55 1.90
N THR A 616 20.07 21.52 1.35
CA THR A 616 20.83 21.58 0.11
C THR A 616 19.94 21.30 -1.10
N CYS A 617 20.15 22.05 -2.19
CA CYS A 617 19.50 21.84 -3.48
C CYS A 617 19.90 20.52 -4.13
#